data_AF-K5Z2G9-F1
#
_entry.id   AF-K5Z2G9-F1
#
_cell.length_a   1.000
_cell.length_b   1.000
_cell.length_c   1.000
_cell.angle_alpha   90.00
_cell.angle_beta   90.00
_cell.angle_gamma   90.00
#
_symmetry.space_group_name_H-M   'P 1'
#
loop_
_entity.id
_entity.type
_entity.pdbx_description
1 polymer ?
#
loop_
_entity_poly.entity_id
_entity_poly.type
_entity_poly.pdbx_seq_one_letter_code
_entity_poly.pdbx_strand_id
1 'polypeptide(L)'
;MSQSTEEKPTNIAGERLRSIIERVERLEEERKALAGDIKDIFSEAKSAGFDVRIVRQVIKIRKQEPADVEEQETLLDIYRRAIGM
;
A
#
# COMPACT_ATOMS: atom_id res chain seq x y z
N MET A 1 -11.87 5.94 -62.06
CA MET A 1 -12.62 5.79 -60.81
C MET A 1 -11.62 5.84 -59.67
N SER A 2 -11.66 6.92 -58.89
CA SER A 2 -10.71 7.18 -57.81
C SER A 2 -11.13 6.37 -56.58
N GLN A 3 -10.40 5.33 -56.22
CA GLN A 3 -10.50 4.76 -54.88
C GLN A 3 -9.62 5.61 -53.96
N SER A 4 -10.25 6.57 -53.29
CA SER A 4 -9.71 7.21 -52.11
C SER A 4 -9.71 6.16 -51.00
N THR A 5 -8.56 5.54 -50.74
CA THR A 5 -8.34 4.74 -49.54
C THR A 5 -8.40 5.69 -48.35
N GLU A 6 -9.49 5.64 -47.59
CA GLU A 6 -9.58 6.24 -46.25
C GLU A 6 -8.53 5.58 -45.35
N GLU A 7 -7.35 6.20 -45.25
CA GLU A 7 -6.50 6.02 -44.08
C GLU A 7 -7.22 6.69 -42.90
N LYS A 8 -7.98 5.89 -42.13
CA LYS A 8 -8.38 6.30 -40.79
C LYS A 8 -7.08 6.60 -40.03
N PRO A 9 -6.88 7.81 -39.49
CA PRO A 9 -5.75 8.05 -38.63
C PRO A 9 -5.91 7.10 -37.45
N THR A 10 -5.04 6.10 -37.36
CA THR A 10 -4.96 5.21 -36.21
C THR A 10 -4.91 6.14 -35.00
N ASN A 11 -5.95 6.09 -34.15
CA ASN A 11 -6.07 6.99 -33.02
C ASN A 11 -5.10 6.49 -31.94
N ILE A 12 -3.80 6.68 -32.20
CA ILE A 12 -2.66 6.24 -31.38
C ILE A 12 -2.80 6.76 -29.95
N ALA A 13 -3.40 7.94 -29.78
CA ALA A 13 -3.72 8.49 -28.47
C ALA A 13 -4.74 7.63 -27.70
N GLY A 14 -5.79 7.14 -28.38
CA GLY A 14 -6.79 6.24 -27.80
C GLY A 14 -6.23 4.86 -27.44
N GLU A 15 -5.39 4.28 -28.28
CA GLU A 15 -4.73 2.99 -28.00
C GLU A 15 -3.76 3.09 -26.81
N ARG A 16 -2.97 4.16 -26.75
CA ARG A 16 -2.08 4.43 -25.62
C ARG A 16 -2.84 4.65 -24.31
N LEU A 17 -3.95 5.38 -24.37
CA LEU A 17 -4.82 5.59 -23.21
C LEU A 17 -5.42 4.27 -22.72
N ARG A 18 -5.94 3.43 -23.63
CA ARG A 18 -6.48 2.11 -23.29
C ARG A 18 -5.42 1.23 -22.59
N SER A 19 -4.21 1.19 -23.14
CA SER A 19 -3.10 0.44 -22.53
C SER A 19 -2.75 0.92 -21.11
N ILE A 20 -2.79 2.24 -20.86
CA ILE A 20 -2.56 2.78 -19.52
C ILE A 20 -3.68 2.34 -18.56
N ILE A 21 -4.95 2.43 -18.98
CA ILE A 21 -6.11 2.06 -18.17
C ILE A 21 -6.04 0.58 -17.79
N GLU A 22 -5.87 -0.31 -18.77
CA GLU A 22 -5.82 -1.77 -18.54
C GLU A 22 -4.68 -2.15 -17.58
N ARG A 23 -3.53 -1.48 -17.69
CA ARG A 23 -2.39 -1.70 -16.78
C ARG A 23 -2.70 -1.26 -15.36
N VAL A 24 -3.41 -0.15 -15.19
CA VAL A 24 -3.84 0.35 -13.87
C VAL A 24 -4.90 -0.58 -13.27
N GLU A 25 -5.92 -0.98 -14.02
CA GLU A 25 -6.97 -1.89 -13.56
C GLU A 25 -6.41 -3.22 -13.07
N ARG A 26 -5.46 -3.80 -13.80
CA ARG A 26 -4.77 -5.02 -13.34
C ARG A 26 -4.02 -4.80 -12.02
N LEU A 27 -3.32 -3.68 -11.86
CA LEU A 27 -2.63 -3.36 -10.60
C LEU A 27 -3.62 -3.10 -9.44
N GLU A 28 -4.80 -2.55 -9.72
CA GLU A 28 -5.89 -2.39 -8.75
C GLU A 28 -6.42 -3.74 -8.27
N GLU A 29 -6.61 -4.69 -9.18
CA GLU A 29 -7.01 -6.06 -8.85
C GLU A 29 -5.96 -6.80 -8.02
N GLU A 30 -4.68 -6.72 -8.43
CA GLU A 30 -3.56 -7.29 -7.68
C GLU A 30 -3.47 -6.69 -6.27
N ARG A 31 -3.63 -5.36 -6.13
CA ARG A 31 -3.64 -4.70 -4.82
C ARG A 31 -4.81 -5.17 -3.96
N LYS A 32 -6.00 -5.38 -4.55
CA LYS A 32 -7.17 -5.87 -3.83
C LYS A 32 -6.97 -7.30 -3.33
N ALA A 33 -6.38 -8.18 -4.15
CA ALA A 33 -6.01 -9.53 -3.75
C ALA A 33 -5.03 -9.51 -2.56
N LEU A 34 -3.94 -8.75 -2.69
CA LEU A 34 -2.94 -8.60 -1.61
C LEU A 34 -3.54 -8.03 -0.32
N ALA A 35 -4.48 -7.08 -0.44
CA ALA A 35 -5.18 -6.54 0.73
C ALA A 35 -6.05 -7.59 1.42
N GLY A 36 -6.64 -8.53 0.65
CA GLY A 36 -7.33 -9.71 1.16
C GLY A 36 -6.39 -10.61 1.95
N ASP A 37 -5.27 -10.99 1.35
CA ASP A 37 -4.27 -11.87 1.98
C ASP A 37 -3.74 -11.26 3.30
N ILE A 38 -3.45 -9.96 3.32
CA ILE A 38 -3.02 -9.24 4.53
C ILE A 38 -4.10 -9.29 5.63
N LYS A 39 -5.38 -9.16 5.25
CA LYS A 39 -6.50 -9.23 6.19
C LYS A 39 -6.63 -10.63 6.79
N ASP A 40 -6.41 -11.66 6.00
CA ASP A 40 -6.48 -13.05 6.46
C ASP A 40 -5.34 -13.34 7.45
N ILE A 41 -4.12 -12.85 7.18
CA ILE A 41 -3.00 -12.94 8.14
C ILE A 41 -3.32 -12.23 9.46
N PHE A 42 -3.93 -11.04 9.43
CA PHE A 42 -4.35 -10.37 10.66
C PHE A 42 -5.46 -11.15 11.40
N SER A 43 -6.31 -11.87 10.68
CA SER A 43 -7.37 -12.70 11.27
C SER A 43 -6.78 -13.97 11.91
N GLU A 44 -5.75 -14.55 11.29
CA GLU A 44 -4.94 -15.63 11.86
C GLU A 44 -4.25 -15.17 13.15
N ALA A 45 -3.57 -14.02 13.12
CA ALA A 45 -2.91 -13.46 14.30
C ALA A 45 -3.90 -13.24 15.45
N LYS A 46 -5.11 -12.76 15.15
CA LYS A 46 -6.19 -12.64 16.16
C LYS A 46 -6.59 -13.99 16.74
N SER A 47 -6.75 -15.00 15.88
CA SER A 47 -7.13 -16.35 16.28
C SER A 47 -6.05 -17.05 17.11
N ALA A 48 -4.78 -16.72 16.86
CA ALA A 48 -3.63 -17.14 17.65
C ALA A 48 -3.49 -16.38 18.99
N GLY A 49 -4.35 -15.39 19.27
CA GLY A 49 -4.37 -14.67 20.54
C GLY A 49 -3.59 -13.36 20.58
N PHE A 50 -3.10 -12.86 19.45
CA PHE A 50 -2.38 -11.57 19.39
C PHE A 50 -3.34 -10.37 19.28
N ASP A 51 -3.02 -9.25 19.94
CA ASP A 51 -3.72 -7.97 19.70
C ASP A 51 -3.26 -7.38 18.36
N VAL A 52 -4.13 -7.45 17.35
CA VAL A 52 -3.89 -6.95 15.99
C VAL A 52 -3.50 -5.47 15.95
N ARG A 53 -3.98 -4.64 16.89
CA ARG A 53 -3.60 -3.21 16.95
C ARG A 53 -2.13 -3.05 17.31
N ILE A 54 -1.65 -3.85 18.27
CA ILE A 54 -0.24 -3.85 18.66
C ILE A 54 0.63 -4.41 17.53
N VAL A 55 0.21 -5.49 16.86
CA VAL A 55 0.93 -6.02 15.69
C VAL A 55 1.07 -4.95 14.59
N ARG A 56 0.02 -4.19 14.29
CA ARG A 56 0.08 -3.07 13.32
C ARG A 56 1.06 -1.98 13.77
N GLN A 57 1.08 -1.65 15.05
CA GLN A 57 2.03 -0.69 15.61
C GLN A 57 3.47 -1.19 15.45
N VAL A 58 3.74 -2.45 15.75
CA VAL A 58 5.06 -3.07 15.56
C VAL A 58 5.47 -3.02 14.09
N ILE A 59 4.59 -3.35 13.15
CA ILE A 59 4.87 -3.24 11.71
C ILE A 59 5.23 -1.79 11.32
N LYS A 60 4.53 -0.79 11.87
CA LYS A 60 4.82 0.63 11.62
C LYS A 60 6.19 1.03 12.19
N ILE A 61 6.53 0.59 13.40
CA ILE A 61 7.84 0.84 14.02
C ILE A 61 8.96 0.21 13.19
N ARG A 62 8.77 -1.04 12.74
CA ARG A 62 9.75 -1.76 11.91
C ARG A 62 10.04 -1.14 10.53
N LYS A 63 9.22 -0.19 10.09
CA LYS A 63 9.44 0.56 8.83
C LYS A 63 10.24 1.85 9.03
N GLN A 64 10.50 2.25 10.27
CA GLN A 64 11.26 3.44 10.61
C GLN A 64 12.75 3.12 10.74
N GLU A 65 13.59 4.15 10.68
CA GLU A 65 15.02 4.02 10.88
C GLU A 65 15.30 3.68 12.37
N PRO A 66 16.19 2.71 12.69
CA PRO A 66 16.40 2.27 14.07
C PRO A 66 16.81 3.36 15.07
N ALA A 67 17.67 4.29 14.69
CA ALA A 67 18.10 5.42 15.53
C ALA A 67 16.96 6.42 15.75
N ASP A 68 16.13 6.70 14.73
CA ASP A 68 14.92 7.53 14.90
C ASP A 68 13.96 6.92 15.93
N VAL A 69 13.79 5.60 15.91
CA VAL A 69 12.96 4.88 16.88
C VAL A 69 13.56 4.96 18.28
N GLU A 70 14.86 4.76 18.43
CA GLU A 70 15.56 4.82 19.71
C GLU A 70 15.50 6.22 20.34
N GLU A 71 15.69 7.27 19.53
CA GLU A 71 15.55 8.66 19.97
C GLU A 71 14.13 8.95 20.46
N GLN A 72 13.12 8.55 19.69
CA GLN A 72 11.71 8.75 20.07
C GLN A 72 11.35 8.02 21.37
N GLU A 73 11.77 6.76 21.54
CA GLU A 73 11.50 5.99 22.76
C GLU A 73 12.20 6.62 23.98
N THR A 74 13.41 7.14 23.80
CA THR A 74 14.15 7.85 24.86
C THR A 74 13.40 9.13 25.28
N LEU A 75 12.96 9.94 24.32
CA LEU A 75 12.19 11.16 24.60
C LEU A 75 10.84 10.85 25.26
N LEU A 76 10.16 9.80 24.80
CA LEU A 76 8.89 9.34 25.36
C LEU A 76 9.02 8.95 26.83
N ASP A 77 10.07 8.19 27.17
CA ASP A 77 10.37 7.80 28.54
C ASP A 77 10.69 9.01 29.44
N ILE A 78 11.50 9.97 28.96
CA ILE A 78 11.76 11.23 29.67
C ILE A 78 10.45 11.98 29.96
N TYR A 79 9.58 12.13 28.95
CA TYR A 79 8.33 12.86 29.11
C TYR A 79 7.33 12.13 30.02
N ARG A 80 7.24 10.80 29.96
CA ARG A 80 6.42 10.00 30.88
C ARG A 80 6.84 10.20 32.33
N ARG A 81 8.14 10.09 32.61
CA ARG A 81 8.69 10.34 33.94
C ARG A 81 8.38 11.75 34.44
N ALA A 82 8.51 12.76 33.57
CA ALA A 82 8.21 14.15 33.91
C ALA A 82 6.75 14.39 34.33
N ILE A 83 5.80 13.58 33.81
CA ILE A 83 4.38 13.66 34.16
C ILE A 83 3.93 12.57 35.16
N GLY A 84 4.86 11.76 35.69
CA GLY A 84 4.57 10.70 36.66
C GLY A 84 3.82 9.49 36.09
N MET A 85 3.99 9.21 34.79
CA MET A 85 3.52 7.99 34.11
C MET A 85 4.57 6.88 34.09
#